data_AF-A0A2V6WVF7-F1
#
_entry.id   AF-A0A2V6WVF7-F1
#
_cell.length_a   1.000
_cell.length_b   1.000
_cell.length_c   1.000
_cell.angle_alpha   90.00
_cell.angle_beta   90.00
_cell.angle_gamma   90.00
#
_symmetry.space_group_name_H-M   'P 1'
#
loop_
_entity.id
_entity.type
_entity.pdbx_description
1 polymer ?
#
loop_
_entity_poly.entity_id
_entity_poly.type
_entity_poly.pdbx_seq_one_letter_code
_entity_poly.pdbx_strand_id
1 'polypeptide(L)'
;MLTALVAGLALNGVAIAQETANQGELARTLETADLSPEAKALVRHKALEAVRLGLAEGEVAELVQRGVDRGFPAGELTRLLEVVTEAKRHDLPLGPVLDKVKEGLAKRVPPERIVNAASRMSSELATARDLIRQAEREGVRVEKARQRERAIEAVAEALGQGVPPSEVAKLSRKVAGAAPRAGTMSLLDEGVEIAADLVSMGLSPQDATETVAEGISQGLGQRDLKRLREGLARELKRGASPEEGAQRLREELRSGRH
;
A
#
# COMPACT_ATOMS: atom_id res chain seq x y z
N MET A 1 -18.98 42.41 -11.35
CA MET A 1 -18.41 41.21 -10.70
C MET A 1 -17.68 40.39 -11.76
N LEU A 2 -16.36 40.52 -11.88
CA LEU A 2 -15.59 39.66 -12.79
C LEU A 2 -14.11 39.65 -12.36
N THR A 3 -13.80 38.78 -11.41
CA THR A 3 -12.42 38.40 -11.05
C THR A 3 -12.46 37.04 -10.37
N ALA A 4 -12.32 35.97 -11.15
CA ALA A 4 -11.91 34.63 -10.68
C ALA A 4 -11.67 33.70 -11.88
N LEU A 5 -10.60 33.94 -12.65
CA LEU A 5 -10.13 32.94 -13.62
C LEU A 5 -8.62 33.08 -13.90
N VAL A 6 -7.78 32.90 -12.87
CA VAL A 6 -6.30 32.82 -13.08
C VAL A 6 -5.64 31.68 -12.28
N ALA A 7 -6.32 31.01 -11.34
CA ALA A 7 -5.67 30.00 -10.49
C ALA A 7 -5.39 28.63 -11.16
N GLY A 8 -5.89 28.36 -12.37
CA GLY A 8 -5.76 27.05 -13.04
C GLY A 8 -4.51 26.86 -13.92
N LEU A 9 -3.82 27.93 -14.30
CA LEU A 9 -2.70 27.86 -15.26
C LEU A 9 -1.32 27.69 -14.60
N ALA A 10 -1.17 28.04 -13.32
CA ALA A 10 0.12 27.98 -12.64
C ALA A 10 0.54 26.55 -12.25
N LEU A 11 -0.41 25.67 -11.90
CA LEU A 11 -0.11 24.29 -11.50
C LEU A 11 0.30 23.41 -12.70
N ASN A 12 -0.31 23.60 -13.87
CA ASN A 12 0.07 22.89 -15.09
C ASN A 12 1.40 23.40 -15.66
N GLY A 13 1.70 24.70 -15.51
CA GLY A 13 2.97 25.28 -15.99
C GLY A 13 4.20 24.73 -15.24
N VAL A 14 4.10 24.51 -13.93
CA VAL A 14 5.19 23.94 -13.12
C VAL A 14 5.42 22.47 -13.47
N ALA A 15 4.37 21.66 -13.61
CA ALA A 15 4.50 20.25 -13.98
C ALA A 15 5.15 20.09 -15.38
N ILE A 16 4.71 20.87 -16.37
CA ILE A 16 5.25 20.83 -17.74
C ILE A 16 6.70 21.36 -17.78
N ALA A 17 7.02 22.42 -17.02
CA ALA A 17 8.38 22.93 -16.90
C ALA A 17 9.33 21.94 -16.21
N GLN A 18 8.84 21.19 -15.22
CA GLN A 18 9.64 20.18 -14.51
C GLN A 18 9.82 18.92 -15.34
N GLU A 19 8.81 18.52 -16.10
CA GLU A 19 8.87 17.38 -17.03
C GLU A 19 9.82 17.66 -18.21
N THR A 20 9.84 18.90 -18.74
CA THR A 20 10.82 19.32 -19.76
C THR A 20 12.24 19.47 -19.19
N ALA A 21 12.40 19.85 -17.92
CA ALA A 21 13.72 19.92 -17.27
C ALA A 21 14.35 18.53 -17.03
N ASN A 22 13.51 17.50 -16.86
CA ASN A 22 13.95 16.12 -16.62
C ASN A 22 14.22 15.34 -17.90
N GLN A 23 13.92 15.89 -19.08
CA GLN A 23 14.23 15.25 -20.36
C GLN A 23 15.75 15.04 -20.52
N GLY A 24 16.16 13.80 -20.77
CA GLY A 24 17.57 13.44 -20.91
C GLY A 24 18.33 13.33 -19.59
N GLU A 25 17.65 13.41 -18.44
CA GLU A 25 18.26 13.12 -17.14
C GLU A 25 18.71 11.66 -17.06
N LEU A 26 17.88 10.73 -17.54
CA LEU A 26 18.24 9.31 -17.57
C LEU A 26 19.48 9.04 -18.45
N ALA A 27 19.58 9.74 -19.59
CA ALA A 27 20.73 9.62 -20.47
C ALA A 27 22.02 10.08 -19.76
N ARG A 28 21.97 11.26 -19.12
CA ARG A 28 23.09 11.83 -18.34
C ARG A 28 23.51 10.91 -17.18
N THR A 29 22.55 10.42 -16.40
CA THR A 29 22.78 9.46 -15.30
C THR A 29 23.56 8.24 -15.78
N LEU A 30 23.15 7.66 -16.92
CA LEU A 30 23.80 6.46 -17.46
C LEU A 30 25.17 6.76 -18.09
N GLU A 31 25.39 7.95 -18.64
CA GLU A 31 26.70 8.37 -19.15
C GLU A 31 27.73 8.40 -18.02
N THR A 32 27.37 9.00 -16.88
CA THR A 32 28.27 9.13 -15.71
C THR A 32 28.32 7.89 -14.82
N ALA A 33 27.41 6.93 -15.00
CA ALA A 33 27.38 5.70 -14.21
C ALA A 33 28.66 4.86 -14.38
N ASP A 34 29.16 4.31 -13.27
CA ASP A 34 30.27 3.35 -13.26
C ASP A 34 29.78 1.94 -13.61
N LEU A 35 29.41 1.76 -14.89
CA LEU A 35 28.90 0.52 -15.46
C LEU A 35 29.60 0.24 -16.79
N SER A 36 29.75 -1.04 -17.17
CA SER A 36 30.26 -1.38 -18.50
C SER A 36 29.32 -0.86 -19.61
N PRO A 37 29.78 -0.67 -20.85
CA PRO A 37 28.93 -0.26 -21.97
C PRO A 37 27.71 -1.17 -22.17
N GLU A 38 27.90 -2.49 -22.03
CA GLU A 38 26.83 -3.49 -22.14
C GLU A 38 25.83 -3.36 -20.98
N ALA A 39 26.33 -3.19 -19.75
CA ALA A 39 25.51 -2.95 -18.57
C ALA A 39 24.68 -1.65 -18.71
N LYS A 40 25.28 -0.57 -19.21
CA LYS A 40 24.58 0.69 -19.50
C LYS A 40 23.47 0.48 -20.52
N ALA A 41 23.71 -0.30 -21.57
CA ALA A 41 22.69 -0.58 -22.59
C ALA A 41 21.50 -1.37 -22.01
N LEU A 42 21.76 -2.36 -21.16
CA LEU A 42 20.71 -3.15 -20.49
C LEU A 42 19.85 -2.28 -19.57
N VAL A 43 20.47 -1.50 -18.68
CA VAL A 43 19.74 -0.61 -17.76
C VAL A 43 18.98 0.45 -18.56
N ARG A 44 19.58 1.04 -19.61
CA ARG A 44 18.92 2.00 -20.50
C ARG A 44 17.65 1.43 -21.12
N HIS A 45 17.72 0.20 -21.65
CA HIS A 45 16.59 -0.44 -22.30
C HIS A 45 15.39 -0.54 -21.34
N LYS A 46 15.62 -1.07 -20.13
CA LYS A 46 14.59 -1.21 -19.09
C LYS A 46 14.10 0.12 -18.54
N ALA A 47 14.99 1.10 -18.35
CA ALA A 47 14.61 2.42 -17.88
C ALA A 47 13.71 3.15 -18.90
N LEU A 48 14.04 3.08 -20.20
CA LEU A 48 13.19 3.65 -21.25
C LEU A 48 11.86 2.91 -21.39
N GLU A 49 11.82 1.61 -21.14
CA GLU A 49 10.56 0.84 -21.05
C GLU A 49 9.64 1.41 -19.96
N ALA A 50 10.19 1.67 -18.76
CA ALA A 50 9.45 2.28 -17.66
C ALA A 50 8.93 3.68 -18.01
N VAL A 51 9.76 4.53 -18.62
CA VAL A 51 9.35 5.88 -19.06
C VAL A 51 8.22 5.81 -20.10
N ARG A 52 8.30 4.90 -21.07
CA ARG A 52 7.23 4.69 -22.07
C ARG A 52 5.89 4.25 -21.45
N LEU A 53 5.93 3.59 -20.30
CA LEU A 53 4.73 3.20 -19.55
C LEU A 53 4.19 4.33 -18.65
N GLY A 54 4.76 5.53 -18.76
CA GLY A 54 4.28 6.73 -18.09
C GLY A 54 4.82 6.89 -16.67
N LEU A 55 6.00 6.33 -16.36
CA LEU A 55 6.77 6.77 -15.19
C LEU A 55 7.52 8.06 -15.56
N ALA A 56 7.63 8.97 -14.59
CA ALA A 56 8.40 10.20 -14.78
C ALA A 56 9.88 9.86 -15.00
N GLU A 57 10.48 10.40 -16.06
CA GLU A 57 11.90 10.14 -16.40
C GLU A 57 12.83 10.45 -15.23
N GLY A 58 12.60 11.55 -14.51
CA GLY A 58 13.41 11.93 -13.35
C GLY A 58 13.32 10.90 -12.21
N GLU A 59 12.17 10.27 -11.97
CA GLU A 59 12.05 9.22 -10.95
C GLU A 59 12.80 7.93 -11.35
N VAL A 60 12.74 7.58 -12.64
CA VAL A 60 13.51 6.45 -13.19
C VAL A 60 15.01 6.75 -13.12
N ALA A 61 15.43 7.96 -13.51
CA ALA A 61 16.81 8.40 -13.45
C ALA A 61 17.34 8.42 -12.01
N GLU A 62 16.54 8.91 -11.06
CA GLU A 62 16.89 8.92 -9.63
C GLU A 62 17.09 7.50 -9.09
N LEU A 63 16.19 6.56 -9.43
CA LEU A 63 16.30 5.16 -9.00
C LEU A 63 17.57 4.51 -9.56
N VAL A 64 17.87 4.72 -10.85
CA VAL A 64 19.10 4.23 -11.48
C VAL A 64 20.33 4.85 -10.83
N GLN A 65 20.38 6.16 -10.66
CA GLN A 65 21.50 6.87 -10.05
C GLN A 65 21.77 6.34 -8.64
N ARG A 66 20.74 6.30 -7.78
CA ARG A 66 20.87 5.81 -6.41
C ARG A 66 21.33 4.35 -6.35
N GLY A 67 20.87 3.50 -7.25
CA GLY A 67 21.32 2.11 -7.27
C GLY A 67 22.78 1.98 -7.72
N VAL A 68 23.20 2.72 -8.76
CA VAL A 68 24.61 2.78 -9.20
C VAL A 68 25.51 3.29 -8.08
N ASP A 69 25.14 4.38 -7.41
CA ASP A 69 25.90 4.96 -6.29
C ASP A 69 26.08 3.99 -5.12
N ARG A 70 25.22 2.97 -5.01
CA ARG A 70 25.28 1.91 -4.01
C ARG A 70 25.90 0.62 -4.54
N GLY A 71 26.49 0.66 -5.73
CA GLY A 71 27.18 -0.48 -6.35
C GLY A 71 26.22 -1.59 -6.77
N PHE A 72 24.97 -1.26 -7.12
CA PHE A 72 24.03 -2.27 -7.60
C PHE A 72 24.55 -2.87 -8.92
N PRO A 73 24.64 -4.20 -9.02
CA PRO A 73 24.90 -4.85 -10.30
C PRO A 73 23.81 -4.47 -11.30
N ALA A 74 24.17 -4.31 -12.58
CA ALA A 74 23.22 -3.98 -13.64
C ALA A 74 22.03 -4.94 -13.68
N GLY A 75 22.26 -6.24 -13.42
CA GLY A 75 21.19 -7.25 -13.35
C GLY A 75 20.16 -6.97 -12.24
N GLU A 76 20.59 -6.47 -11.09
CA GLU A 76 19.69 -6.11 -9.99
C GLU A 76 18.95 -4.80 -10.28
N LEU A 77 19.62 -3.82 -10.88
CA LEU A 77 18.97 -2.60 -11.38
C LEU A 77 17.87 -2.93 -12.40
N THR A 78 18.15 -3.84 -13.34
CA THR A 78 17.15 -4.26 -14.33
C THR A 78 15.97 -4.98 -13.70
N ARG A 79 16.20 -5.87 -12.71
CA ARG A 79 15.13 -6.53 -11.97
C ARG A 79 14.28 -5.55 -11.18
N LEU A 80 14.92 -4.57 -10.54
CA LEU A 80 14.23 -3.52 -9.80
C LEU A 80 13.33 -2.69 -10.72
N LEU A 81 13.84 -2.26 -11.88
CA LEU A 81 13.07 -1.54 -12.89
C LEU A 81 11.91 -2.40 -13.41
N GLU A 82 12.12 -3.70 -13.61
CA GLU A 82 11.09 -4.63 -14.05
C GLU A 82 9.94 -4.73 -13.03
N VAL A 83 10.23 -4.83 -11.73
CA VAL A 83 9.19 -4.83 -10.67
C VAL A 83 8.34 -3.56 -10.72
N VAL A 84 8.97 -2.39 -10.80
CA VAL A 84 8.25 -1.10 -10.86
C VAL A 84 7.43 -1.00 -12.16
N THR A 85 7.99 -1.49 -13.27
CA THR A 85 7.33 -1.49 -14.58
C THR A 85 6.10 -2.41 -14.60
N GLU A 86 6.20 -3.60 -14.03
CA GLU A 86 5.07 -4.53 -13.90
C GLU A 86 3.97 -3.99 -12.99
N ALA A 87 4.34 -3.37 -11.86
CA ALA A 87 3.37 -2.71 -10.98
C ALA A 87 2.58 -1.62 -11.74
N LYS A 88 3.27 -0.82 -12.56
CA LYS A 88 2.62 0.19 -13.42
C LYS A 88 1.71 -0.44 -14.48
N ARG A 89 2.15 -1.50 -15.18
CA ARG A 89 1.35 -2.22 -16.19
C ARG A 89 0.05 -2.74 -15.61
N HIS A 90 0.08 -3.18 -14.37
CA HIS A 90 -1.07 -3.71 -13.66
C HIS A 90 -1.92 -2.63 -12.98
N ASP A 91 -1.65 -1.34 -13.22
CA ASP A 91 -2.36 -0.21 -12.63
C ASP A 91 -2.41 -0.31 -11.10
N LEU A 92 -1.29 -0.73 -10.50
CA LEU A 92 -1.14 -0.82 -9.05
C LEU A 92 -0.69 0.53 -8.48
N PRO A 93 -1.04 0.84 -7.21
CA PRO A 93 -0.48 1.99 -6.50
C PRO A 93 1.05 1.87 -6.49
N LEU A 94 1.73 2.75 -7.24
CA LEU A 94 3.17 2.64 -7.45
C LEU A 94 3.97 3.19 -6.26
N GLY A 95 3.38 4.13 -5.52
CA GLY A 95 3.99 4.79 -4.36
C GLY A 95 4.60 3.81 -3.37
N PRO A 96 3.84 2.84 -2.82
CA PRO A 96 4.37 1.87 -1.86
C PRO A 96 5.56 1.04 -2.38
N VAL A 97 5.55 0.68 -3.67
CA VAL A 97 6.67 -0.06 -4.29
C VAL A 97 7.91 0.82 -4.34
N LEU A 98 7.77 2.04 -4.86
CA LEU A 98 8.87 3.01 -4.96
C LEU A 98 9.42 3.40 -3.59
N ASP A 99 8.56 3.61 -2.60
CA ASP A 99 8.95 3.92 -1.23
C ASP A 99 9.72 2.77 -0.60
N LYS A 100 9.31 1.51 -0.82
CA LYS A 100 10.05 0.33 -0.35
C LYS A 100 11.45 0.27 -0.96
N VAL A 101 11.58 0.59 -2.24
CA VAL A 101 12.86 0.66 -2.94
C VAL A 101 13.74 1.79 -2.39
N LYS A 102 13.19 3.00 -2.27
CA LYS A 102 13.87 4.17 -1.72
C LYS A 102 14.32 3.93 -0.28
N GLU A 103 13.50 3.28 0.54
CA GLU A 103 13.80 2.87 1.91
C GLU A 103 14.97 1.89 1.96
N GLY A 104 14.93 0.82 1.16
CA GLY A 104 16.00 -0.17 1.10
C GLY A 104 17.33 0.45 0.65
N LEU A 105 17.28 1.32 -0.37
CA LEU A 105 18.44 2.08 -0.85
C LEU A 105 18.97 2.96 0.28
N ALA A 106 18.12 3.74 0.96
CA ALA A 106 18.53 4.58 2.08
C ALA A 106 19.23 3.79 3.20
N LYS A 107 18.69 2.62 3.55
CA LYS A 107 19.21 1.72 4.59
C LYS A 107 20.39 0.84 4.16
N ARG A 108 20.86 0.96 2.92
CA ARG A 108 21.96 0.11 2.36
C ARG A 108 21.64 -1.39 2.44
N VAL A 109 20.38 -1.74 2.23
CA VAL A 109 19.94 -3.14 2.17
C VAL A 109 20.55 -3.79 0.92
N PRO A 110 21.01 -5.06 0.99
CA PRO A 110 21.52 -5.78 -0.18
C PRO A 110 20.54 -5.74 -1.37
N PRO A 111 21.03 -5.55 -2.62
CA PRO A 111 20.18 -5.38 -3.80
C PRO A 111 19.08 -6.44 -3.95
N GLU A 112 19.45 -7.71 -3.85
CA GLU A 112 18.55 -8.86 -3.94
C GLU A 112 17.41 -8.78 -2.91
N ARG A 113 17.69 -8.29 -1.70
CA ARG A 113 16.68 -8.15 -0.63
C ARG A 113 15.73 -7.01 -0.92
N ILE A 114 16.19 -5.92 -1.55
CA ILE A 114 15.32 -4.84 -1.99
C ILE A 114 14.39 -5.35 -3.09
N VAL A 115 14.94 -6.01 -4.12
CA VAL A 115 14.15 -6.57 -5.23
C VAL A 115 13.09 -7.54 -4.69
N ASN A 116 13.48 -8.46 -3.80
CA ASN A 116 12.53 -9.40 -3.20
C ASN A 116 11.42 -8.69 -2.40
N ALA A 117 11.77 -7.66 -1.62
CA ALA A 117 10.79 -6.89 -0.86
C ALA A 117 9.83 -6.10 -1.77
N ALA A 118 10.35 -5.47 -2.83
CA ALA A 118 9.55 -4.74 -3.80
C ALA A 118 8.62 -5.66 -4.61
N SER A 119 9.13 -6.82 -5.05
CA SER A 119 8.32 -7.85 -5.73
C SER A 119 7.19 -8.36 -4.84
N ARG A 120 7.49 -8.63 -3.57
CA ARG A 120 6.49 -9.05 -2.59
C ARG A 120 5.41 -7.99 -2.40
N MET A 121 5.81 -6.73 -2.19
CA MET A 121 4.88 -5.59 -2.10
C MET A 121 3.99 -5.48 -3.34
N SER A 122 4.56 -5.60 -4.54
CA SER A 122 3.78 -5.58 -5.79
C SER A 122 2.77 -6.72 -5.86
N SER A 123 3.13 -7.92 -5.39
CA SER A 123 2.21 -9.07 -5.34
C SER A 123 1.10 -8.89 -4.30
N GLU A 124 1.41 -8.30 -3.16
CA GLU A 124 0.44 -7.96 -2.11
C GLU A 124 -0.55 -6.91 -2.61
N LEU A 125 -0.07 -5.85 -3.30
CA LEU A 125 -0.91 -4.84 -3.95
C LEU A 125 -1.82 -5.44 -5.04
N ALA A 126 -1.32 -6.36 -5.86
CA ALA A 126 -2.12 -7.03 -6.88
C ALA A 126 -3.27 -7.85 -6.24
N THR A 127 -2.94 -8.60 -5.19
CA THR A 127 -3.92 -9.39 -4.43
C THR A 127 -4.95 -8.48 -3.74
N ALA A 128 -4.48 -7.39 -3.12
CA ALA A 128 -5.31 -6.39 -2.47
C ALA A 128 -6.29 -5.74 -3.46
N ARG A 129 -5.83 -5.36 -4.65
CA ARG A 129 -6.69 -4.83 -5.72
C ARG A 129 -7.81 -5.80 -6.07
N ASP A 130 -7.51 -7.08 -6.20
CA ASP A 130 -8.50 -8.08 -6.56
C ASP A 130 -9.52 -8.32 -5.43
N LEU A 131 -9.08 -8.29 -4.17
CA LEU A 131 -9.95 -8.32 -2.98
C LEU A 131 -10.86 -7.08 -2.90
N ILE A 132 -10.33 -5.88 -3.15
CA ILE A 132 -11.13 -4.64 -3.16
C ILE A 132 -12.16 -4.65 -4.29
N ARG A 133 -11.80 -5.12 -5.49
CA ARG A 133 -12.76 -5.33 -6.59
C ARG A 133 -13.84 -6.35 -6.23
N GLN A 134 -13.49 -7.40 -5.50
CA GLN A 134 -14.46 -8.35 -4.98
C GLN A 134 -15.40 -7.70 -3.95
N ALA A 135 -14.86 -6.92 -3.01
CA ALA A 135 -15.64 -6.23 -1.99
C ALA A 135 -16.71 -5.32 -2.58
N GLU A 136 -16.37 -4.59 -3.64
CA GLU A 136 -17.32 -3.74 -4.35
C GLU A 136 -18.44 -4.53 -5.03
N ARG A 137 -18.11 -5.68 -5.65
CA ARG A 137 -19.12 -6.58 -6.22
C ARG A 137 -20.03 -7.19 -5.15
N GLU A 138 -19.50 -7.37 -3.94
CA GLU A 138 -20.24 -7.86 -2.77
C GLU A 138 -21.10 -6.75 -2.11
N GLY A 139 -20.97 -5.49 -2.52
CA GLY A 139 -21.82 -4.38 -2.08
C GLY A 139 -21.13 -3.33 -1.20
N VAL A 140 -19.81 -3.41 -0.99
CA VAL A 140 -19.05 -2.35 -0.31
C VAL A 140 -19.04 -1.09 -1.18
N ARG A 141 -19.56 0.02 -0.66
CA ARG A 141 -19.69 1.26 -1.43
C ARG A 141 -18.41 2.09 -1.40
N VAL A 142 -18.00 2.56 -2.57
CA VAL A 142 -16.96 3.58 -2.74
C VAL A 142 -17.62 4.95 -2.83
N GLU A 143 -17.23 5.87 -1.96
CA GLU A 143 -17.78 7.23 -1.93
C GLU A 143 -16.88 8.22 -2.69
N LYS A 144 -15.57 7.95 -2.77
CA LYS A 144 -14.55 8.78 -3.43
C LYS A 144 -13.52 7.89 -4.12
N ALA A 145 -13.07 8.28 -5.32
CA ALA A 145 -12.09 7.51 -6.09
C ALA A 145 -10.82 7.16 -5.29
N ARG A 146 -10.26 8.13 -4.57
CA ARG A 146 -9.08 7.96 -3.67
C ARG A 146 -9.28 7.00 -2.49
N GLN A 147 -10.50 6.52 -2.22
CA GLN A 147 -10.72 5.50 -1.20
C GLN A 147 -10.33 4.12 -1.72
N ARG A 148 -10.49 3.86 -3.03
CA ARG A 148 -10.09 2.59 -3.60
C ARG A 148 -8.59 2.38 -3.46
N GLU A 149 -7.80 3.36 -3.88
CA GLU A 149 -6.34 3.30 -3.79
C GLU A 149 -5.85 3.09 -2.37
N ARG A 150 -6.32 3.90 -1.41
CA ARG A 150 -5.98 3.76 0.01
C ARG A 150 -6.37 2.39 0.58
N ALA A 151 -7.56 1.88 0.25
CA ALA A 151 -7.97 0.55 0.70
C ALA A 151 -7.11 -0.57 0.07
N ILE A 152 -6.62 -0.40 -1.15
CA ILE A 152 -5.66 -1.34 -1.77
C ILE A 152 -4.35 -1.32 -0.97
N GLU A 153 -3.84 -0.13 -0.62
CA GLU A 153 -2.62 0.01 0.17
C GLU A 153 -2.78 -0.61 1.57
N ALA A 154 -3.85 -0.30 2.29
CA ALA A 154 -4.12 -0.84 3.62
C ALA A 154 -4.31 -2.36 3.61
N VAL A 155 -5.02 -2.91 2.62
CA VAL A 155 -5.12 -4.36 2.46
C VAL A 155 -3.76 -4.98 2.15
N ALA A 156 -2.95 -4.39 1.27
CA ALA A 156 -1.62 -4.90 0.97
C ALA A 156 -0.71 -4.89 2.20
N GLU A 157 -0.77 -3.83 3.02
CA GLU A 157 -0.06 -3.75 4.29
C GLU A 157 -0.51 -4.85 5.26
N ALA A 158 -1.82 -5.07 5.42
CA ALA A 158 -2.35 -6.14 6.26
C ALA A 158 -1.92 -7.53 5.80
N LEU A 159 -1.87 -7.78 4.48
CA LEU A 159 -1.30 -9.02 3.92
C LEU A 159 0.18 -9.17 4.31
N GLY A 160 0.95 -8.08 4.23
CA GLY A 160 2.35 -8.02 4.65
C GLY A 160 2.55 -8.32 6.14
N GLN A 161 1.60 -7.93 6.99
CA GLN A 161 1.57 -8.19 8.43
C GLN A 161 1.04 -9.59 8.80
N GLY A 162 0.64 -10.40 7.81
CA GLY A 162 0.24 -11.79 8.02
C GLY A 162 -1.28 -12.02 8.12
N VAL A 163 -2.10 -11.02 7.82
CA VAL A 163 -3.54 -11.23 7.63
C VAL A 163 -3.75 -11.94 6.29
N PRO A 164 -4.32 -13.15 6.23
CA PRO A 164 -4.44 -13.86 4.96
C PRO A 164 -5.60 -13.30 4.11
N PRO A 165 -5.56 -13.45 2.77
CA PRO A 165 -6.61 -12.97 1.87
C PRO A 165 -8.02 -13.45 2.23
N SER A 166 -8.15 -14.67 2.78
CA SER A 166 -9.43 -15.24 3.20
C SER A 166 -10.09 -14.46 4.34
N GLU A 167 -9.30 -13.95 5.29
CA GLU A 167 -9.79 -13.16 6.41
C GLU A 167 -10.21 -11.76 5.95
N VAL A 168 -9.44 -11.12 5.05
CA VAL A 168 -9.85 -9.85 4.42
C VAL A 168 -11.17 -10.01 3.67
N ALA A 169 -11.33 -11.10 2.92
CA ALA A 169 -12.59 -11.38 2.20
C ALA A 169 -13.77 -11.62 3.16
N LYS A 170 -13.55 -12.28 4.31
CA LYS A 170 -14.59 -12.42 5.35
C LYS A 170 -14.99 -11.07 5.92
N LEU A 171 -14.02 -10.21 6.22
CA LEU A 171 -14.28 -8.88 6.74
C LEU A 171 -15.02 -8.00 5.72
N SER A 172 -14.63 -8.06 4.44
CA SER A 172 -15.35 -7.44 3.33
C SER A 172 -16.83 -7.80 3.30
N ARG A 173 -17.15 -9.09 3.33
CA ARG A 173 -18.55 -9.56 3.37
C ARG A 173 -19.30 -9.03 4.60
N LYS A 174 -18.60 -8.92 5.73
CA LYS A 174 -19.18 -8.37 6.94
C LYS A 174 -19.50 -6.88 6.82
N VAL A 175 -18.60 -6.10 6.23
CA VAL A 175 -18.82 -4.69 5.91
C VAL A 175 -19.96 -4.53 4.91
N ALA A 176 -20.01 -5.35 3.87
CA ALA A 176 -21.09 -5.32 2.88
C ALA A 176 -22.47 -5.62 3.50
N GLY A 177 -22.52 -6.56 4.46
CA GLY A 177 -23.72 -6.91 5.20
C GLY A 177 -24.07 -5.99 6.38
N ALA A 178 -23.27 -4.95 6.66
CA ALA A 178 -23.58 -3.98 7.70
C ALA A 178 -24.87 -3.19 7.36
N ALA A 179 -25.43 -2.50 8.35
CA ALA A 179 -26.68 -1.75 8.19
C ALA A 179 -26.69 -0.88 6.90
N PRO A 180 -27.85 -0.68 6.26
CA PRO A 180 -27.94 0.09 5.03
C PRO A 180 -27.26 1.46 5.19
N ARG A 181 -26.35 1.78 4.27
CA ARG A 181 -25.47 2.98 4.28
C ARG A 181 -24.25 2.94 5.20
N ALA A 182 -24.04 1.91 6.02
CA ALA A 182 -22.82 1.74 6.83
C ALA A 182 -21.69 1.01 6.09
N GLY A 183 -22.01 0.05 5.21
CA GLY A 183 -21.02 -0.72 4.43
C GLY A 183 -20.27 0.12 3.40
N THR A 184 -19.17 0.74 3.81
CA THR A 184 -18.38 1.70 3.02
C THR A 184 -16.93 1.23 2.90
N MET A 185 -16.25 1.65 1.84
CA MET A 185 -14.84 1.34 1.64
C MET A 185 -13.98 1.86 2.78
N SER A 186 -14.30 3.02 3.35
CA SER A 186 -13.58 3.54 4.53
C SER A 186 -13.81 2.73 5.81
N LEU A 187 -14.95 2.03 5.94
CA LEU A 187 -15.13 1.09 7.06
C LEU A 187 -14.32 -0.20 6.85
N LEU A 188 -14.21 -0.67 5.60
CA LEU A 188 -13.36 -1.82 5.27
C LEU A 188 -11.89 -1.50 5.50
N ASP A 189 -11.42 -0.36 4.99
CA ASP A 189 -10.07 0.20 5.18
C ASP A 189 -9.67 0.18 6.67
N GLU A 190 -10.43 0.89 7.51
CA GLU A 190 -10.22 0.94 8.96
C GLU A 190 -10.34 -0.44 9.63
N GLY A 191 -11.31 -1.26 9.22
CA GLY A 191 -11.47 -2.60 9.77
C GLY A 191 -10.26 -3.51 9.51
N VAL A 192 -9.67 -3.42 8.31
CA VAL A 192 -8.49 -4.18 7.92
C VAL A 192 -7.26 -3.69 8.68
N GLU A 193 -7.07 -2.38 8.80
CA GLU A 193 -5.98 -1.80 9.61
C GLU A 193 -6.05 -2.28 11.06
N ILE A 194 -7.23 -2.23 11.68
CA ILE A 194 -7.40 -2.72 13.06
C ILE A 194 -7.16 -4.23 13.16
N ALA A 195 -7.62 -5.03 12.20
CA ALA A 195 -7.34 -6.47 12.23
C ALA A 195 -5.83 -6.76 12.18
N ALA A 196 -5.09 -6.02 11.35
CA ALA A 196 -3.64 -6.15 11.23
C ALA A 196 -2.90 -5.70 12.51
N ASP A 197 -3.36 -4.61 13.14
CA ASP A 197 -2.89 -4.16 14.46
C ASP A 197 -3.09 -5.24 15.53
N LEU A 198 -4.26 -5.88 15.56
CA LEU A 198 -4.57 -6.93 16.53
C LEU A 198 -3.72 -8.19 16.30
N VAL A 199 -3.44 -8.56 15.04
CA VAL A 199 -2.47 -9.63 14.71
C VAL A 199 -1.08 -9.28 15.22
N SER A 200 -0.65 -8.03 15.02
CA SER A 200 0.64 -7.53 15.53
C SER A 200 0.72 -7.54 17.06
N MET A 201 -0.42 -7.52 17.76
CA MET A 201 -0.52 -7.66 19.21
C MET A 201 -0.53 -9.12 19.69
N GLY A 202 -0.42 -10.09 18.77
CA GLY A 202 -0.29 -11.51 19.07
C GLY A 202 -1.57 -12.33 18.87
N LEU A 203 -2.66 -11.74 18.35
CA LEU A 203 -3.84 -12.54 17.99
C LEU A 203 -3.60 -13.39 16.75
N SER A 204 -4.31 -14.52 16.69
CA SER A 204 -4.48 -15.25 15.44
C SER A 204 -5.20 -14.34 14.41
N PRO A 205 -4.89 -14.44 13.10
CA PRO A 205 -5.60 -13.67 12.08
C PRO A 205 -7.12 -13.88 12.09
N GLN A 206 -7.55 -15.08 12.46
CA GLN A 206 -8.96 -15.40 12.63
C GLN A 206 -9.58 -14.61 13.79
N ASP A 207 -9.01 -14.66 15.00
CA ASP A 207 -9.56 -13.98 16.17
C ASP A 207 -9.55 -12.46 16.02
N ALA A 208 -8.49 -11.92 15.41
CA ALA A 208 -8.41 -10.50 15.07
C ALA A 208 -9.58 -10.09 14.16
N THR A 209 -9.80 -10.85 13.08
CA THR A 209 -10.88 -10.59 12.12
C THR A 209 -12.27 -10.76 12.73
N GLU A 210 -12.46 -11.79 13.56
CA GLU A 210 -13.72 -12.02 14.27
C GLU A 210 -14.03 -10.90 15.26
N THR A 211 -13.01 -10.36 15.94
CA THR A 211 -13.18 -9.25 16.90
C THR A 211 -13.64 -7.98 16.18
N VAL A 212 -13.01 -7.63 15.05
CA VAL A 212 -13.44 -6.49 14.24
C VAL A 212 -14.82 -6.71 13.63
N ALA A 213 -15.09 -7.90 13.11
CA ALA A 213 -16.39 -8.27 12.52
C ALA A 213 -17.54 -8.20 13.55
N GLU A 214 -17.28 -8.56 14.81
CA GLU A 214 -18.25 -8.38 15.90
C GLU A 214 -18.52 -6.90 16.13
N GLY A 215 -17.48 -6.05 16.23
CA GLY A 215 -17.66 -4.60 16.37
C GLY A 215 -18.51 -4.00 15.27
N ILE A 216 -18.25 -4.37 14.01
CA ILE A 216 -19.05 -3.94 12.85
C ILE A 216 -20.51 -4.43 12.96
N SER A 217 -20.73 -5.66 13.46
CA SER A 217 -22.08 -6.21 13.67
C SER A 217 -22.89 -5.43 14.69
N GLN A 218 -22.21 -4.92 15.72
CA GLN A 218 -22.80 -4.08 16.76
C GLN A 218 -22.94 -2.61 16.32
N GLY A 219 -22.60 -2.29 15.06
CA GLY A 219 -22.77 -0.96 14.49
C GLY A 219 -21.63 0.00 14.80
N LEU A 220 -20.48 -0.48 15.27
CA LEU A 220 -19.30 0.37 15.46
C LEU A 220 -18.87 1.00 14.13
N GLY A 221 -18.74 2.32 14.13
CA GLY A 221 -18.18 3.07 13.02
C GLY A 221 -16.65 3.10 13.04
N GLN A 222 -16.06 3.72 12.03
CA GLN A 222 -14.59 3.83 11.88
C GLN A 222 -13.89 4.33 13.16
N ARG A 223 -14.45 5.38 13.79
CA ARG A 223 -13.85 5.98 15.00
C ARG A 223 -13.88 5.04 16.21
N ASP A 224 -14.89 4.17 16.29
CA ASP A 224 -15.08 3.30 17.43
C ASP A 224 -14.31 1.99 17.29
N LEU A 225 -14.02 1.54 16.06
CA LEU A 225 -13.15 0.39 15.82
C LEU A 225 -11.74 0.57 16.40
N LYS A 226 -11.21 1.79 16.44
CA LYS A 226 -9.93 2.10 17.10
C LYS A 226 -9.90 1.73 18.59
N ARG A 227 -11.06 1.75 19.26
CA ARG A 227 -11.16 1.35 20.67
C ARG A 227 -10.90 -0.13 20.89
N LEU A 228 -11.04 -0.98 19.87
CA LEU A 228 -10.77 -2.41 19.98
C LEU A 228 -9.28 -2.67 20.27
N ARG A 229 -8.39 -1.97 19.55
CA ARG A 229 -6.95 -2.01 19.79
C ARG A 229 -6.61 -1.54 21.21
N GLU A 230 -7.18 -0.42 21.64
CA GLU A 230 -6.95 0.11 22.98
C GLU A 230 -7.47 -0.83 24.07
N GLY A 231 -8.63 -1.45 23.82
CA GLY A 231 -9.24 -2.46 24.67
C GLY A 231 -8.33 -3.66 24.85
N LEU A 232 -7.81 -4.21 23.75
CA LEU A 232 -6.92 -5.37 23.83
C LEU A 232 -5.63 -5.01 24.56
N ALA A 233 -5.08 -3.82 24.30
CA ALA A 233 -3.87 -3.35 24.97
C ALA A 233 -4.06 -3.21 26.49
N ARG A 234 -5.26 -2.87 26.95
CA ARG A 234 -5.60 -2.83 28.39
C ARG A 234 -5.68 -4.23 28.98
N GLU A 235 -6.28 -5.19 28.29
CA GLU A 235 -6.35 -6.58 28.76
C GLU A 235 -4.97 -7.23 28.86
N LEU A 236 -4.11 -7.02 27.85
CA LEU A 236 -2.72 -7.48 27.88
C LEU A 236 -1.93 -6.88 29.06
N LYS A 237 -2.13 -5.58 29.35
CA LYS A 237 -1.51 -4.94 30.52
C LYS A 237 -2.00 -5.50 31.86
N ARG A 238 -3.20 -6.10 31.90
CA ARG A 238 -3.77 -6.79 33.06
C ARG A 238 -3.29 -8.25 33.17
N GLY A 239 -2.45 -8.70 32.25
CA GLY A 239 -1.87 -10.05 32.25
C GLY A 239 -2.74 -11.11 31.57
N ALA A 240 -3.81 -10.71 30.86
CA ALA A 240 -4.57 -11.64 30.03
C ALA A 240 -3.77 -12.07 28.80
N SER A 241 -4.05 -13.26 28.26
CA SER A 241 -3.56 -13.62 26.93
C SER A 241 -4.25 -12.76 25.84
N PRO A 242 -3.67 -12.63 24.64
CA PRO A 242 -4.35 -11.97 23.52
C PRO A 242 -5.74 -12.55 23.26
N GLU A 243 -5.87 -13.87 23.24
CA GLU A 243 -7.13 -14.59 22.96
C GLU A 243 -8.17 -14.32 24.04
N GLU A 244 -7.78 -14.38 25.31
CA GLU A 244 -8.67 -14.06 26.44
C GLU A 244 -9.14 -12.61 26.39
N GLY A 245 -8.23 -11.67 26.08
CA GLY A 245 -8.54 -10.26 25.93
C GLY A 245 -9.52 -10.02 24.79
N ALA A 246 -9.29 -10.64 23.62
CA ALA A 246 -10.19 -10.54 22.47
C ALA A 246 -11.57 -11.17 22.75
N GLN A 247 -11.61 -12.30 23.47
CA GLN A 247 -12.87 -12.90 23.88
C GLN A 247 -13.68 -11.94 24.78
N ARG A 248 -13.04 -11.33 25.78
CA ARG A 248 -13.69 -10.35 26.66
C ARG A 248 -14.21 -9.14 25.90
N LEU A 249 -13.43 -8.61 24.94
CA LEU A 249 -13.89 -7.52 24.08
C LEU A 249 -15.13 -7.91 23.29
N ARG A 250 -15.16 -9.10 22.68
CA ARG A 250 -16.34 -9.60 21.96
C ARG A 250 -17.56 -9.74 22.87
N GLU A 251 -17.37 -10.19 24.12
CA GLU A 251 -18.44 -10.27 25.11
C GLU A 251 -18.95 -8.87 25.53
N GLU A 252 -18.05 -7.91 25.73
CA GLU A 252 -18.39 -6.50 26.02
C GLU A 252 -19.22 -5.88 24.88
N LEU A 253 -18.78 -6.09 23.63
CA LEU A 253 -19.49 -5.66 22.43
C LEU A 253 -20.91 -6.21 22.37
N ARG A 254 -21.08 -7.54 22.52
CA ARG A 254 -22.40 -8.20 22.52
C ARG A 254 -23.30 -7.75 23.66
N SER A 255 -22.72 -7.37 24.80
CA SER A 255 -23.46 -6.85 25.96
C SER A 255 -23.84 -5.37 25.86
N GLY A 256 -23.43 -4.66 24.79
CA GLY A 256 -23.72 -3.24 24.63
C GLY A 256 -22.84 -2.31 25.48
N ARG A 257 -21.73 -2.82 26.03
CA ARG A 257 -20.80 -2.05 26.89
C ARG A 257 -19.57 -1.63 26.08
N HIS A 258 -19.67 -0.59 25.26
CA HIS A 258 -18.57 -0.12 24.38
C HIS A 258 -18.56 1.41 24.19
#